data_AF-A0A183ED72-F1
#
_entry.id   AF-A0A183ED72-F1
#
_cell.length_a   1.000
_cell.length_b   1.000
_cell.length_c   1.000
_cell.angle_alpha   90.00
_cell.angle_beta   90.00
_cell.angle_gamma   90.00
#
_symmetry.space_group_name_H-M   'P 1'
#
loop_
_entity.id
_entity.type
_entity.pdbx_description
1 polymer ?
#
loop_
_entity_poly.entity_id
_entity_poly.type
_entity_poly.pdbx_seq_one_letter_code
_entity_poly.pdbx_strand_id
1 'polypeptide(L)'
;MPWLVFFLSLLCCSALEITEALRVVGTWKSDDRPVQILAKFGFQQVDPLDAEHTRGFVYGNVSSRSDSGARGVLVIVPRTHIAAFLDESAQKQHSSSCGALLQNMSLLAFDAKCFPKGKGDVMRWIPCAQGKLCAEEDTPEKVIAGSQMTLRIEEPSVPQYWYVVLVACYLDDQCVWKPSVDEVIVQYDLWLTNGSPLMRYLNPFGHQFSFEEQNSAEMYILFLVLYLILAFCQWRSVTMCSQATTLPRHQLLNAVIALKVTEDDKDSQGILIARLVGETARLLSICLLCLLLVLLSCGWSFSTDSELSTYFPTLILWALLTVAHFVLFFMNFVSYLASFNEILFNILGKTHLE
;
A
#
# COMPACT_ATOMS: atom_id res chain seq x y z
N MET A 1 -13.97 32.79 -5.94
CA MET A 1 -15.33 32.23 -5.94
C MET A 1 -15.39 30.85 -6.61
N PRO A 2 -15.11 30.67 -7.92
CA PRO A 2 -15.18 29.34 -8.54
C PRO A 2 -14.15 28.35 -8.00
N TRP A 3 -12.94 28.81 -7.66
CA TRP A 3 -11.87 27.99 -7.10
C TRP A 3 -12.18 27.42 -5.71
N LEU A 4 -12.95 28.15 -4.88
CA LEU A 4 -13.28 27.73 -3.52
C LEU A 4 -14.39 26.67 -3.53
N VAL A 5 -15.36 26.81 -4.45
CA VAL A 5 -16.40 25.81 -4.70
C VAL A 5 -15.80 24.56 -5.33
N PHE A 6 -14.87 24.70 -6.27
CA PHE A 6 -14.12 23.59 -6.87
C PHE A 6 -13.28 22.84 -5.83
N PHE A 7 -12.58 23.55 -4.94
CA PHE A 7 -11.82 22.94 -3.84
C PHE A 7 -12.71 22.26 -2.82
N LEU A 8 -13.84 22.86 -2.43
CA LEU A 8 -14.81 22.25 -1.52
C LEU A 8 -15.49 21.02 -2.14
N SER A 9 -15.77 21.04 -3.45
CA SER A 9 -16.28 19.85 -4.15
C SER A 9 -15.22 18.75 -4.25
N LEU A 10 -13.95 19.10 -4.48
CA LEU A 10 -12.86 18.12 -4.48
C LEU A 10 -12.64 17.52 -3.09
N LEU A 11 -12.65 18.34 -2.04
CA LEU A 11 -12.57 17.88 -0.63
C LEU A 11 -13.73 16.93 -0.28
N CYS A 12 -14.93 17.25 -0.76
CA CYS A 12 -16.11 16.46 -0.47
C CYS A 12 -16.09 15.13 -1.23
N CYS A 13 -15.55 15.11 -2.46
CA CYS A 13 -15.33 13.87 -3.22
C CYS A 13 -14.23 13.01 -2.60
N SER A 14 -13.07 13.59 -2.24
CA SER A 14 -11.98 12.80 -1.66
C SER A 14 -12.31 12.28 -0.26
N ALA A 15 -13.04 13.05 0.57
CA ALA A 15 -13.51 12.59 1.87
C ALA A 15 -14.47 11.39 1.81
N LEU A 16 -15.11 11.12 0.65
CA LEU A 16 -16.00 9.98 0.48
C LEU A 16 -15.24 8.67 0.17
N GLU A 17 -13.96 8.72 -0.19
CA GLU A 17 -13.16 7.54 -0.56
C GLU A 17 -12.21 7.04 0.56
N ILE A 18 -12.04 7.77 1.67
CA ILE A 18 -10.96 7.51 2.67
C ILE A 18 -11.30 6.45 3.75
N THR A 19 -12.11 5.44 3.46
CA THR A 19 -12.54 4.50 4.51
C THR A 19 -12.60 3.04 4.11
N GLU A 20 -11.76 2.62 3.17
CA GLU A 20 -11.65 1.21 2.85
C GLU A 20 -10.27 0.64 3.18
N ALA A 21 -10.31 -0.48 3.88
CA ALA A 21 -9.19 -1.38 4.09
C ALA A 21 -8.58 -1.81 2.75
N LEU A 22 -7.30 -2.20 2.74
CA LEU A 22 -6.67 -2.70 1.52
C LEU A 22 -7.41 -3.96 1.05
N ARG A 23 -8.11 -3.84 -0.09
CA ARG A 23 -8.82 -4.93 -0.74
C ARG A 23 -8.03 -5.47 -1.92
N VAL A 24 -7.85 -6.78 -1.96
CA VAL A 24 -7.07 -7.46 -3.01
C VAL A 24 -7.93 -8.56 -3.62
N VAL A 25 -8.30 -8.35 -4.89
CA VAL A 25 -9.21 -9.22 -5.65
C VAL A 25 -8.48 -9.76 -6.87
N GLY A 26 -8.67 -11.04 -7.19
CA GLY A 26 -8.11 -11.62 -8.39
C GLY A 26 -8.33 -13.11 -8.53
N THR A 27 -7.60 -13.70 -9.48
CA THR A 27 -7.59 -15.14 -9.73
C THR A 27 -6.15 -15.60 -9.91
N TRP A 28 -5.83 -16.72 -9.28
CA TRP A 28 -4.52 -17.37 -9.36
C TRP A 28 -4.66 -18.79 -9.91
N LYS A 29 -3.68 -19.19 -10.70
CA LYS A 29 -3.51 -20.54 -11.23
C LYS A 29 -2.09 -21.00 -10.97
N SER A 30 -1.93 -22.16 -10.36
CA SER A 30 -0.61 -22.71 -10.01
C SER A 30 0.28 -23.00 -11.22
N ASP A 31 -0.33 -23.37 -12.36
CA ASP A 31 0.41 -23.77 -13.57
C ASP A 31 1.17 -22.61 -14.20
N ASP A 32 0.57 -21.41 -14.18
CA ASP A 32 1.22 -20.19 -14.68
C ASP A 32 2.34 -19.77 -13.73
N ARG A 33 2.05 -19.75 -12.42
CA ARG A 33 2.97 -19.30 -11.37
C ARG A 33 2.75 -20.12 -10.10
N PRO A 34 3.69 -20.98 -9.70
CA PRO A 34 3.54 -21.81 -8.50
C PRO A 34 3.59 -21.01 -7.19
N VAL A 35 4.14 -19.80 -7.23
CA VAL A 35 4.19 -18.84 -6.11
C VAL A 35 3.70 -17.50 -6.60
N GLN A 36 2.77 -16.87 -5.87
CA GLN A 36 2.29 -15.52 -6.17
C GLN A 36 2.19 -14.67 -4.91
N ILE A 37 2.85 -13.51 -4.91
CA ILE A 37 2.69 -12.50 -3.87
C ILE A 37 1.48 -11.64 -4.24
N LEU A 38 0.46 -11.60 -3.38
CA LEU A 38 -0.77 -10.87 -3.60
C LEU A 38 -0.69 -9.43 -3.11
N ALA A 39 -0.12 -9.23 -1.92
CA ALA A 39 -0.15 -7.96 -1.23
C ALA A 39 1.06 -7.79 -0.32
N LYS A 40 1.47 -6.54 -0.11
CA LYS A 40 2.38 -6.11 0.96
C LYS A 40 1.58 -5.16 1.87
N PHE A 41 1.56 -5.44 3.16
CA PHE A 41 0.84 -4.62 4.14
C PHE A 41 1.64 -4.45 5.42
N GLY A 42 1.67 -3.25 5.96
CA GLY A 42 2.36 -2.93 7.19
C GLY A 42 1.45 -3.10 8.38
N PHE A 43 1.70 -4.10 9.23
CA PHE A 43 0.96 -4.30 10.47
C PHE A 43 1.58 -3.50 11.62
N GLN A 44 0.72 -2.87 12.42
CA GLN A 44 1.11 -2.08 13.58
C GLN A 44 1.42 -2.96 14.80
N GLN A 45 2.13 -2.37 15.77
CA GLN A 45 2.33 -3.02 17.06
C GLN A 45 0.99 -3.19 17.78
N VAL A 46 0.78 -4.37 18.35
CA VAL A 46 -0.40 -4.69 19.15
C VAL A 46 -0.32 -4.00 20.50
N ASP A 47 -1.42 -3.38 20.95
CA ASP A 47 -1.55 -2.89 22.32
C ASP A 47 -1.71 -4.09 23.27
N PRO A 48 -0.79 -4.33 24.23
CA PRO A 48 -0.90 -5.42 25.18
C PRO A 48 -2.16 -5.37 26.05
N LEU A 49 -2.73 -4.19 26.25
CA LEU A 49 -3.96 -3.99 27.03
C LEU A 49 -5.23 -4.24 26.21
N ASP A 50 -5.14 -4.16 24.89
CA ASP A 50 -6.25 -4.34 23.97
C ASP A 50 -5.85 -5.09 22.68
N ALA A 51 -5.30 -6.28 22.88
CA ALA A 51 -4.78 -7.08 21.77
C ALA A 51 -5.86 -7.52 20.78
N GLU A 52 -7.09 -7.70 21.26
CA GLU A 52 -8.21 -8.17 20.44
C GLU A 52 -8.61 -7.15 19.36
N HIS A 53 -8.61 -5.87 19.69
CA HIS A 53 -9.03 -4.81 18.78
C HIS A 53 -7.87 -4.18 18.00
N THR A 54 -6.64 -4.26 18.49
CA THR A 54 -5.49 -3.55 17.88
C THR A 54 -4.64 -4.39 16.93
N ARG A 55 -4.76 -5.73 16.98
CA ARG A 55 -4.02 -6.66 16.12
C ARG A 55 -4.41 -6.59 14.65
N GLY A 56 -3.52 -7.05 13.78
CA GLY A 56 -3.76 -7.12 12.35
C GLY A 56 -4.74 -8.23 11.96
N PHE A 57 -5.50 -8.01 10.89
CA PHE A 57 -6.39 -9.02 10.32
C PHE A 57 -6.17 -9.14 8.82
N VAL A 58 -6.19 -10.38 8.33
CA VAL A 58 -6.35 -10.72 6.91
C VAL A 58 -7.54 -11.66 6.79
N TYR A 59 -8.58 -11.23 6.10
CA TYR A 59 -9.84 -11.98 6.03
C TYR A 59 -10.47 -11.87 4.65
N GLY A 60 -11.31 -12.84 4.30
CA GLY A 60 -12.03 -12.81 3.03
C GLY A 60 -12.31 -14.20 2.48
N ASN A 61 -12.48 -14.25 1.17
CA ASN A 61 -12.88 -15.45 0.44
C ASN A 61 -11.76 -15.93 -0.45
N VAL A 62 -11.51 -17.24 -0.45
CA VAL A 62 -10.43 -17.88 -1.21
C VAL A 62 -10.96 -19.22 -1.68
N SER A 63 -11.74 -19.19 -2.76
CA SER A 63 -12.52 -20.34 -3.23
C SER A 63 -12.16 -20.73 -4.65
N SER A 64 -12.43 -21.98 -5.01
CA SER A 64 -12.36 -22.46 -6.40
C SER A 64 -13.76 -22.70 -6.95
N ARG A 65 -13.92 -22.55 -8.26
CA ARG A 65 -15.14 -22.95 -8.98
C ARG A 65 -15.20 -24.45 -9.25
N SER A 66 -14.05 -25.12 -9.23
CA SER A 66 -13.93 -26.57 -9.48
C SER A 66 -13.32 -27.26 -8.27
N ASP A 67 -13.99 -28.30 -7.79
CA ASP A 67 -13.47 -29.18 -6.75
C ASP A 67 -12.57 -30.24 -7.40
N SER A 68 -11.33 -29.84 -7.70
CA SER A 68 -10.32 -30.72 -8.31
C SER A 68 -9.57 -31.56 -7.28
N GLY A 69 -9.84 -31.38 -5.97
CA GLY A 69 -9.05 -31.98 -4.88
C GLY A 69 -7.62 -31.43 -4.75
N ALA A 70 -7.22 -30.51 -5.64
CA ALA A 70 -5.93 -29.84 -5.60
C ALA A 70 -5.81 -28.97 -4.35
N ARG A 71 -4.62 -28.95 -3.73
CA ARG A 71 -4.37 -28.21 -2.48
C ARG A 71 -3.15 -27.33 -2.60
N GLY A 72 -3.32 -26.04 -2.36
CA GLY A 72 -2.24 -25.11 -2.09
C GLY A 72 -2.35 -24.53 -0.68
N VAL A 73 -1.48 -23.58 -0.37
CA VAL A 73 -1.49 -22.86 0.89
C VAL A 73 -1.45 -21.35 0.63
N LEU A 74 -2.32 -20.62 1.33
CA LEU A 74 -2.20 -19.19 1.54
C LEU A 74 -1.40 -18.98 2.80
N VAL A 75 -0.31 -18.24 2.71
CA VAL A 75 0.59 -17.97 3.83
C VAL A 75 0.88 -16.49 3.93
N ILE A 76 0.93 -15.97 5.16
CA ILE A 76 1.35 -14.60 5.45
C ILE A 76 2.79 -14.64 5.94
N VAL A 77 3.67 -13.98 5.22
CA VAL A 77 5.12 -14.04 5.41
C VAL A 77 5.63 -12.70 5.94
N PRO A 78 6.34 -12.65 7.06
CA PRO A 78 6.94 -11.41 7.55
C PRO A 78 8.11 -11.00 6.65
N ARG A 79 8.41 -9.70 6.59
CA ARG A 79 9.54 -9.15 5.82
C ARG A 79 10.89 -9.84 6.09
N THR A 80 11.10 -10.37 7.30
CA THR A 80 12.32 -11.09 7.67
C THR A 80 12.50 -12.42 6.92
N HIS A 81 11.41 -13.02 6.40
CA HIS A 81 11.42 -14.31 5.73
C HIS A 81 10.98 -14.26 4.27
N ILE A 82 10.66 -13.06 3.74
CA ILE A 82 10.15 -12.91 2.37
C ILE A 82 11.21 -13.14 1.27
N ALA A 83 12.49 -13.07 1.60
CA ALA A 83 13.58 -13.16 0.62
C ALA A 83 13.52 -14.45 -0.22
N ALA A 84 13.15 -15.58 0.39
CA ALA A 84 12.99 -16.86 -0.30
C ALA A 84 11.87 -16.86 -1.35
N PHE A 85 10.89 -15.97 -1.22
CA PHE A 85 9.75 -15.85 -2.12
C PHE A 85 9.97 -14.79 -3.22
N LEU A 86 10.98 -13.93 -3.12
CA LEU A 86 11.23 -12.84 -4.09
C LEU A 86 12.20 -13.21 -5.19
N ASP A 87 13.07 -14.19 -4.97
CA ASP A 87 14.06 -14.62 -5.96
C ASP A 87 13.40 -15.52 -7.02
N GLU A 88 13.31 -15.05 -8.27
CA GLU A 88 12.66 -15.79 -9.38
C GLU A 88 13.42 -17.05 -9.80
N SER A 89 14.76 -17.03 -9.70
CA SER A 89 15.60 -18.20 -9.96
C SER A 89 15.36 -19.24 -8.87
N ALA A 90 15.18 -18.77 -7.63
CA ALA A 90 14.72 -19.59 -6.53
C ALA A 90 13.28 -20.06 -6.73
N GLN A 91 12.31 -19.26 -7.19
CA GLN A 91 10.91 -19.69 -7.36
C GLN A 91 10.75 -20.86 -8.35
N LYS A 92 11.39 -20.80 -9.51
CA LYS A 92 11.34 -21.90 -10.50
C LYS A 92 12.01 -23.18 -9.96
N GLN A 93 13.09 -23.04 -9.18
CA GLN A 93 13.82 -24.17 -8.60
C GLN A 93 13.26 -24.63 -7.23
N HIS A 94 12.53 -23.80 -6.50
CA HIS A 94 11.91 -24.06 -5.19
C HIS A 94 10.45 -24.47 -5.33
N SER A 95 9.80 -24.22 -6.46
CA SER A 95 8.53 -24.85 -6.79
C SER A 95 8.65 -26.38 -6.78
N SER A 96 9.82 -26.93 -7.11
CA SER A 96 10.14 -28.36 -6.95
C SER A 96 10.65 -28.73 -5.55
N SER A 97 10.96 -27.75 -4.69
CA SER A 97 11.45 -27.93 -3.32
C SER A 97 10.66 -27.06 -2.33
N CYS A 98 9.36 -27.35 -2.21
CA CYS A 98 8.46 -26.71 -1.24
C CYS A 98 9.01 -26.74 0.19
N GLY A 99 9.78 -27.78 0.53
CA GLY A 99 10.43 -27.92 1.84
C GLY A 99 11.39 -26.78 2.17
N ALA A 100 12.24 -26.35 1.23
CA ALA A 100 13.16 -25.25 1.46
C ALA A 100 12.44 -23.89 1.54
N LEU A 101 11.41 -23.70 0.70
CA LEU A 101 10.63 -22.45 0.64
C LEU A 101 9.84 -22.20 1.94
N LEU A 102 9.22 -23.26 2.47
CA LEU A 102 8.29 -23.15 3.61
C LEU A 102 8.91 -23.58 4.96
N GLN A 103 10.21 -23.89 5.00
CA GLN A 103 10.89 -24.32 6.23
C GLN A 103 10.73 -23.31 7.38
N ASN A 104 10.98 -22.02 7.10
CA ASN A 104 10.85 -20.96 8.09
C ASN A 104 9.40 -20.77 8.53
N MET A 105 8.45 -20.92 7.59
CA MET A 105 7.03 -20.81 7.89
C MET A 105 6.53 -21.98 8.75
N SER A 106 7.12 -23.17 8.59
CA SER A 106 6.81 -24.36 9.42
C SER A 106 7.12 -24.17 10.90
N LEU A 107 8.04 -23.26 11.23
CA LEU A 107 8.39 -22.94 12.63
C LEU A 107 7.41 -21.93 13.25
N LEU A 108 6.76 -21.11 12.42
CA LEU A 108 5.87 -20.04 12.85
C LEU A 108 4.40 -20.48 12.85
N ALA A 109 4.00 -21.15 11.78
CA ALA A 109 2.62 -21.53 11.52
C ALA A 109 2.15 -22.64 12.44
N PHE A 110 0.93 -22.50 12.95
CA PHE A 110 0.23 -23.58 13.62
C PHE A 110 -0.49 -24.46 12.60
N ASP A 111 -0.28 -25.77 12.73
CA ASP A 111 -1.07 -26.81 12.07
C ASP A 111 -1.37 -27.90 13.10
N ALA A 112 -2.64 -28.27 13.25
CA ALA A 112 -3.06 -29.20 14.29
C ALA A 112 -2.39 -30.58 14.18
N LYS A 113 -2.06 -31.03 12.97
CA LYS A 113 -1.47 -32.35 12.71
C LYS A 113 0.06 -32.29 12.68
N CYS A 114 0.62 -31.31 11.97
CA CYS A 114 2.04 -31.27 11.64
C CYS A 114 2.85 -30.29 12.48
N PHE A 115 2.27 -29.15 12.84
CA PHE A 115 2.97 -28.08 13.55
C PHE A 115 2.22 -27.66 14.83
N PRO A 116 1.98 -28.58 15.78
CA PRO A 116 1.17 -28.30 16.97
C PRO A 116 1.83 -27.32 17.94
N LYS A 117 3.14 -27.05 17.78
CA LYS A 117 3.90 -26.10 18.58
C LYS A 117 3.93 -24.69 17.99
N GLY A 118 3.47 -24.52 16.74
CA GLY A 118 3.34 -23.22 16.11
C GLY A 118 2.37 -22.35 16.90
N LYS A 119 2.64 -21.05 16.97
CA LYS A 119 1.78 -20.09 17.68
C LYS A 119 1.13 -19.08 16.74
N GLY A 120 1.64 -18.97 15.51
CA GLY A 120 1.17 -18.00 14.53
C GLY A 120 -0.02 -18.51 13.74
N ASP A 121 -1.07 -17.70 13.69
CA ASP A 121 -2.21 -17.87 12.80
C ASP A 121 -1.88 -17.26 11.43
N VAL A 122 -0.98 -17.91 10.68
CA VAL A 122 -0.34 -17.34 9.47
C VAL A 122 -0.55 -18.15 8.18
N MET A 123 -1.31 -19.26 8.23
CA MET A 123 -1.53 -20.11 7.06
C MET A 123 -2.96 -20.65 6.96
N ARG A 124 -3.45 -20.85 5.74
CA ARG A 124 -4.69 -21.59 5.42
C ARG A 124 -4.52 -22.44 4.17
N TRP A 125 -5.09 -23.62 4.19
CA TRP A 125 -5.25 -24.51 3.04
C TRP A 125 -6.27 -23.91 2.08
N ILE A 126 -5.91 -23.93 0.80
CA ILE A 126 -6.73 -23.38 -0.28
C ILE A 126 -6.80 -24.41 -1.41
N PRO A 127 -7.85 -24.40 -2.23
CA PRO A 127 -9.05 -23.57 -2.14
C PRO A 127 -10.00 -24.01 -1.02
N CYS A 128 -10.73 -23.06 -0.45
CA CYS A 128 -11.84 -23.33 0.45
C CYS A 128 -13.12 -23.62 -0.34
N ALA A 129 -13.96 -24.52 0.18
CA ALA A 129 -15.22 -24.88 -0.48
C ALA A 129 -16.15 -23.66 -0.58
N GLN A 130 -16.71 -23.41 -1.77
CA GLN A 130 -17.47 -22.20 -2.04
C GLN A 130 -18.66 -22.04 -1.09
N GLY A 131 -18.78 -20.86 -0.46
CA GLY A 131 -19.85 -20.55 0.50
C GLY A 131 -19.72 -21.26 1.86
N LYS A 132 -18.63 -21.99 2.09
CA LYS A 132 -18.29 -22.62 3.37
C LYS A 132 -16.99 -22.04 3.91
N LEU A 133 -16.79 -22.18 5.22
CA LEU A 133 -15.54 -21.86 5.88
C LEU A 133 -14.41 -22.79 5.38
N CYS A 134 -13.18 -22.32 5.48
CA CYS A 134 -12.00 -23.15 5.25
C CYS A 134 -11.94 -24.29 6.28
N ALA A 135 -11.28 -25.40 5.94
CA ALA A 135 -11.35 -26.63 6.71
C ALA A 135 -10.80 -26.50 8.15
N GLU A 136 -9.92 -25.53 8.36
CA GLU A 136 -9.22 -25.27 9.62
C GLU A 136 -9.94 -24.25 10.51
N GLU A 137 -11.02 -23.65 10.02
CA GLU A 137 -11.83 -22.71 10.79
C GLU A 137 -12.87 -23.48 11.62
N ASP A 138 -12.43 -24.06 12.73
CA ASP A 138 -13.26 -24.87 13.63
C ASP A 138 -14.31 -24.06 14.40
N THR A 139 -14.08 -22.76 14.59
CA THR A 139 -14.96 -21.85 15.34
C THR A 139 -15.52 -20.74 14.45
N PRO A 140 -16.72 -20.92 13.86
CA PRO A 140 -17.34 -19.95 12.96
C PRO A 140 -17.50 -18.55 13.57
N GLU A 141 -17.74 -18.47 14.87
CA GLU A 141 -17.92 -17.19 15.60
C GLU A 141 -16.67 -16.30 15.57
N LYS A 142 -15.49 -16.89 15.37
CA LYS A 142 -14.23 -16.15 15.26
C LYS A 142 -13.97 -15.69 13.83
N VAL A 143 -14.70 -16.16 12.83
CA VAL A 143 -14.50 -15.71 11.45
C VAL A 143 -15.31 -14.44 11.21
N ILE A 144 -14.72 -13.47 10.51
CA ILE A 144 -15.44 -12.24 10.16
C ILE A 144 -16.64 -12.60 9.27
N ALA A 145 -17.82 -12.07 9.62
CA ALA A 145 -19.06 -12.37 8.92
C ALA A 145 -18.95 -12.07 7.42
N GLY A 146 -19.39 -13.02 6.59
CA GLY A 146 -19.31 -12.92 5.13
C GLY A 146 -17.96 -13.35 4.52
N SER A 147 -17.00 -13.78 5.35
CA SER A 147 -15.69 -14.30 4.93
C SER A 147 -15.58 -15.81 5.15
N GLN A 148 -14.71 -16.48 4.39
CA GLN A 148 -14.42 -17.91 4.53
C GLN A 148 -13.30 -18.22 5.53
N MET A 149 -12.39 -17.27 5.74
CA MET A 149 -11.28 -17.38 6.69
C MET A 149 -10.97 -16.05 7.36
N THR A 150 -10.26 -16.11 8.49
CA THR A 150 -9.69 -14.94 9.15
C THR A 150 -8.37 -15.31 9.82
N LEU A 151 -7.30 -14.69 9.33
CA LEU A 151 -5.95 -14.78 9.89
C LEU A 151 -5.69 -13.56 10.78
N ARG A 152 -5.04 -13.80 11.92
CA ARG A 152 -4.72 -12.77 12.92
C ARG A 152 -3.23 -12.60 13.07
N ILE A 153 -2.78 -11.36 12.89
CA ILE A 153 -1.37 -11.01 12.90
C ILE A 153 -1.10 -10.25 14.18
N GLU A 154 -0.32 -10.86 15.05
CA GLU A 154 0.09 -10.28 16.33
C GLU A 154 1.56 -9.90 16.26
N GLU A 155 1.82 -8.59 16.19
CA GLU A 155 3.17 -8.05 16.21
C GLU A 155 3.43 -7.37 17.57
N PRO A 156 4.14 -8.03 18.50
CA PRO A 156 4.24 -7.58 19.88
C PRO A 156 5.25 -6.43 20.08
N SER A 157 6.20 -6.25 19.16
CA SER A 157 7.38 -5.45 19.42
C SER A 157 7.50 -4.19 18.58
N VAL A 158 7.46 -4.31 17.24
CA VAL A 158 7.66 -3.19 16.31
C VAL A 158 6.80 -3.36 15.08
N PRO A 159 6.20 -2.29 14.54
CA PRO A 159 5.46 -2.37 13.28
C PRO A 159 6.33 -3.00 12.18
N GLN A 160 5.76 -3.97 11.45
CA GLN A 160 6.49 -4.72 10.42
C GLN A 160 5.62 -4.93 9.18
N TYR A 161 6.26 -4.99 8.01
CA TYR A 161 5.60 -5.44 6.79
C TYR A 161 5.46 -6.95 6.74
N TRP A 162 4.29 -7.36 6.29
CA TRP A 162 3.94 -8.73 5.97
C TRP A 162 3.42 -8.82 4.55
N TYR A 163 3.53 -10.01 3.99
CA TYR A 163 3.20 -10.29 2.60
C TYR A 163 2.21 -11.44 2.55
N VAL A 164 1.12 -11.29 1.81
CA VAL A 164 0.19 -12.38 1.55
C VAL A 164 0.67 -13.12 0.31
N VAL A 165 0.92 -14.41 0.44
CA VAL A 165 1.53 -15.24 -0.60
C VAL A 165 0.70 -16.50 -0.81
N LEU A 166 0.41 -16.81 -2.07
CA LEU A 166 -0.15 -18.09 -2.51
C LEU A 166 0.99 -19.00 -2.95
N VAL A 167 0.95 -20.26 -2.51
CA VAL A 167 1.97 -21.25 -2.82
C VAL A 167 1.29 -22.57 -3.20
N ALA A 168 1.65 -23.14 -4.34
CA ALA A 168 1.18 -24.43 -4.84
C ALA A 168 1.88 -25.61 -4.14
N CYS A 169 1.90 -25.61 -2.81
CA CYS A 169 2.48 -26.68 -2.00
C CYS A 169 1.47 -27.17 -0.97
N TYR A 170 1.58 -28.46 -0.61
CA TYR A 170 0.79 -29.09 0.44
C TYR A 170 1.66 -29.91 1.39
N LEU A 171 1.16 -30.19 2.59
CA LEU A 171 1.78 -31.14 3.52
C LEU A 171 1.20 -32.54 3.30
N ASP A 172 2.08 -33.52 3.16
CA ASP A 172 1.69 -34.93 3.15
C ASP A 172 1.38 -35.45 4.56
N ASP A 173 0.96 -36.72 4.64
CA ASP A 173 0.67 -37.38 5.92
C ASP A 173 1.88 -37.52 6.83
N GLN A 174 3.09 -37.43 6.27
CA GLN A 174 4.37 -37.44 6.98
C GLN A 174 4.85 -36.04 7.36
N CYS A 175 4.02 -35.01 7.14
CA CYS A 175 4.34 -33.61 7.42
C CYS A 175 5.54 -33.06 6.65
N VAL A 176 5.72 -33.56 5.42
CA VAL A 176 6.72 -33.08 4.47
C VAL A 176 6.03 -32.26 3.40
N TRP A 177 6.59 -31.08 3.13
CA TRP A 177 6.12 -30.20 2.07
C TRP A 177 6.37 -30.80 0.69
N LYS A 178 5.32 -30.93 -0.10
CA LYS A 178 5.36 -31.42 -1.48
C LYS A 178 4.70 -30.43 -2.44
N PRO A 179 5.16 -30.36 -3.70
CA PRO A 179 4.50 -29.59 -4.73
C PRO A 179 3.13 -30.19 -5.05
N SER A 180 2.16 -29.33 -5.34
CA SER A 180 0.84 -29.75 -5.82
C SER A 180 0.99 -30.43 -7.16
N VAL A 181 0.38 -31.61 -7.31
CA VAL A 181 0.41 -32.36 -8.57
C VAL A 181 -0.65 -31.84 -9.53
N ASP A 182 -1.83 -31.51 -8.99
CA ASP A 182 -2.96 -30.99 -9.75
C ASP A 182 -2.97 -29.46 -9.76
N GLU A 183 -3.52 -28.88 -10.83
CA GLU A 183 -3.67 -27.43 -10.98
C GLU A 183 -4.58 -26.87 -9.87
N VAL A 184 -4.04 -25.93 -9.09
CA VAL A 184 -4.75 -25.17 -8.07
C VAL A 184 -5.23 -23.87 -8.69
N ILE A 185 -6.55 -23.75 -8.85
CA ILE A 185 -7.22 -22.53 -9.34
C ILE A 185 -7.98 -21.89 -8.20
N VAL A 186 -7.72 -20.62 -7.93
CA VAL A 186 -8.30 -19.91 -6.78
C VAL A 186 -8.77 -18.52 -7.19
N GLN A 187 -10.00 -18.19 -6.82
CA GLN A 187 -10.56 -16.85 -6.85
C GLN A 187 -10.49 -16.28 -5.43
N TYR A 188 -9.80 -15.17 -5.27
CA TYR A 188 -9.58 -14.54 -3.97
C TYR A 188 -10.16 -13.12 -3.93
N ASP A 189 -10.75 -12.78 -2.78
CA ASP A 189 -11.21 -11.45 -2.40
C ASP A 189 -10.84 -11.26 -0.93
N LEU A 190 -9.72 -10.57 -0.69
CA LEU A 190 -9.08 -10.45 0.61
C LEU A 190 -9.05 -9.01 1.07
N TRP A 191 -9.20 -8.82 2.37
CA TRP A 191 -9.12 -7.54 3.07
C TRP A 191 -8.01 -7.59 4.11
N LEU A 192 -7.22 -6.52 4.20
CA LEU A 192 -6.13 -6.38 5.16
C LEU A 192 -6.34 -5.13 6.02
N THR A 193 -6.36 -5.30 7.35
CA THR A 193 -6.59 -4.21 8.30
C THR A 193 -5.66 -4.26 9.49
N ASN A 194 -5.36 -3.08 10.04
CA ASN A 194 -4.68 -2.90 11.31
C ASN A 194 -5.69 -2.75 12.44
N GLY A 195 -6.27 -3.81 12.96
CA GLY A 195 -7.29 -3.73 14.00
C GLY A 195 -8.59 -4.38 13.58
N SER A 196 -9.47 -4.59 14.56
CA SER A 196 -10.65 -5.41 14.38
C SER A 196 -11.63 -4.78 13.38
N PRO A 197 -12.00 -5.48 12.30
CA PRO A 197 -12.96 -5.00 11.32
C PRO A 197 -14.39 -4.95 11.89
N LEU A 198 -14.63 -5.46 13.11
CA LEU A 198 -15.88 -5.32 13.84
C LEU A 198 -16.01 -3.94 14.50
N MET A 199 -14.88 -3.27 14.74
CA MET A 199 -14.80 -2.00 15.49
C MET A 199 -14.33 -0.84 14.60
N ARG A 200 -14.77 -0.81 13.33
CA ARG A 200 -14.39 0.22 12.34
C ARG A 200 -14.66 1.66 12.79
N TYR A 201 -15.62 1.85 13.69
CA TYR A 201 -16.05 3.17 14.17
C TYR A 201 -15.14 3.77 15.23
N LEU A 202 -14.31 2.98 15.92
CA LEU A 202 -13.49 3.47 17.03
C LEU A 202 -12.32 4.32 16.53
N ASN A 203 -11.69 3.91 15.43
CA ASN A 203 -10.60 4.66 14.80
C ASN A 203 -10.50 4.33 13.30
N PRO A 204 -11.23 5.07 12.43
CA PRO A 204 -11.32 4.75 11.00
C PRO A 204 -10.00 4.92 10.25
N PHE A 205 -9.17 5.90 10.63
CA PHE A 205 -7.88 6.15 9.98
C PHE A 205 -6.75 5.28 10.56
N GLY A 206 -6.80 4.99 11.86
CA GLY A 206 -5.80 4.15 12.51
C GLY A 206 -5.91 2.68 12.14
N HIS A 207 -7.10 2.17 11.79
CA HIS A 207 -7.27 0.72 11.64
C HIS A 207 -7.38 0.18 10.22
N GLN A 208 -7.63 1.02 9.23
CA GLN A 208 -7.87 0.56 7.86
C GLN A 208 -6.64 0.65 6.97
N PHE A 209 -5.69 1.51 7.32
CA PHE A 209 -4.50 1.75 6.54
C PHE A 209 -3.30 0.95 7.05
N SER A 210 -2.33 0.72 6.14
CA SER A 210 -0.99 0.24 6.49
C SER A 210 -0.32 1.25 7.44
N PHE A 211 0.51 0.79 8.38
CA PHE A 211 1.05 1.65 9.45
C PHE A 211 1.76 2.94 8.94
N GLU A 212 2.34 2.91 7.74
CA GLU A 212 3.00 4.07 7.12
C GLU A 212 2.02 5.16 6.66
N GLU A 213 0.82 4.74 6.26
CA GLU A 213 -0.20 5.61 5.69
C GLU A 213 -1.12 6.20 6.77
N GLN A 214 -1.30 5.49 7.90
CA GLN A 214 -2.18 5.91 9.00
C GLN A 214 -1.88 7.34 9.48
N ASN A 215 -0.61 7.61 9.81
CA ASN A 215 -0.20 8.91 10.35
C ASN A 215 -0.05 9.97 9.24
N SER A 216 0.23 9.52 8.01
CA SER A 216 0.37 10.40 6.85
C SER A 216 -0.98 11.00 6.45
N ALA A 217 -2.04 10.19 6.39
CA ALA A 217 -3.39 10.65 6.08
C ALA A 217 -3.90 11.67 7.11
N GLU A 218 -3.72 11.40 8.41
CA GLU A 218 -4.09 12.33 9.48
C GLU A 218 -3.34 13.66 9.36
N MET A 219 -2.02 13.62 9.14
CA MET A 219 -1.22 14.82 8.91
C MET A 219 -1.68 15.60 7.68
N TYR A 220 -1.99 14.93 6.56
CA TYR A 220 -2.48 15.60 5.35
C TYR A 220 -3.82 16.29 5.57
N ILE A 221 -4.76 15.64 6.28
CA ILE A 221 -6.06 16.24 6.61
C ILE A 221 -5.87 17.46 7.53
N LEU A 222 -5.03 17.35 8.56
CA LEU A 222 -4.72 18.47 9.46
C LEU A 222 -4.12 19.66 8.70
N PHE A 223 -3.13 19.41 7.83
CA PHE A 223 -2.51 20.45 7.01
C PHE A 223 -3.50 21.08 6.03
N LEU A 224 -4.42 20.28 5.46
CA LEU A 224 -5.48 20.79 4.59
C LEU A 224 -6.42 21.72 5.34
N VAL A 225 -6.86 21.37 6.55
CA VAL A 225 -7.70 22.23 7.40
C VAL A 225 -7.00 23.54 7.75
N LEU A 226 -5.74 23.46 8.20
CA LEU A 226 -4.94 24.66 8.50
C LEU A 226 -4.78 25.55 7.27
N TYR A 227 -4.58 24.93 6.10
CA TYR A 227 -4.50 25.66 4.85
C TYR A 227 -5.79 26.38 4.49
N LEU A 228 -6.95 25.73 4.64
CA LEU A 228 -8.25 26.35 4.38
C LEU A 228 -8.48 27.56 5.28
N ILE A 229 -8.09 27.48 6.56
CA ILE A 229 -8.15 28.62 7.49
C ILE A 229 -7.25 29.76 7.00
N LEU A 230 -6.01 29.47 6.62
CA LEU A 230 -5.08 30.48 6.09
C LEU A 230 -5.60 31.11 4.80
N ALA A 231 -6.12 30.31 3.87
CA ALA A 231 -6.72 30.77 2.63
C ALA A 231 -7.92 31.68 2.88
N PHE A 232 -8.78 31.34 3.85
CA PHE A 232 -9.90 32.17 4.27
C PHE A 232 -9.45 33.51 4.86
N CYS A 233 -8.51 33.48 5.81
CA CYS A 233 -7.94 34.70 6.41
C CYS A 233 -7.30 35.62 5.36
N GLN A 234 -6.57 35.05 4.40
CA GLN A 234 -5.93 35.78 3.33
C GLN A 234 -6.95 36.36 2.35
N TRP A 235 -7.98 35.60 1.98
CA TRP A 235 -9.08 36.11 1.16
C TRP A 235 -9.79 37.29 1.82
N ARG A 236 -10.06 37.18 3.12
CA ARG A 236 -10.64 38.27 3.93
C ARG A 236 -9.72 39.49 3.98
N SER A 237 -8.40 39.29 4.07
CA SER A 237 -7.42 40.38 4.03
C SER A 237 -7.42 41.11 2.68
N VAL A 238 -7.37 40.37 1.57
CA VAL A 238 -7.37 40.94 0.20
C VAL A 238 -8.67 41.69 -0.11
N THR A 239 -9.81 41.13 0.29
CA THR A 239 -11.13 41.77 0.10
C THR A 239 -11.29 43.05 0.92
N MET A 240 -10.69 43.12 2.12
CA MET A 240 -10.71 44.34 2.95
C MET A 240 -9.72 45.41 2.48
N CYS A 241 -8.58 45.02 1.89
CA CYS A 241 -7.52 45.96 1.50
C CYS A 241 -7.63 46.49 0.05
N SER A 242 -8.61 46.06 -0.75
CA SER A 242 -8.79 46.51 -2.16
C SER A 242 -7.51 46.42 -3.03
N GLN A 243 -6.57 45.54 -2.68
CA GLN A 243 -5.38 45.28 -3.49
C GLN A 243 -5.68 44.14 -4.45
N ALA A 244 -5.71 44.45 -5.75
CA ALA A 244 -6.06 43.52 -6.83
C ALA A 244 -4.97 42.50 -7.17
N THR A 245 -3.83 42.53 -6.49
CA THR A 245 -2.70 41.64 -6.77
C THR A 245 -2.66 40.51 -5.74
N THR A 246 -3.23 39.36 -6.11
CA THR A 246 -2.93 38.11 -5.40
C THR A 246 -1.42 37.89 -5.46
N LEU A 247 -0.73 37.91 -4.31
CA LEU A 247 0.72 37.73 -4.27
C LEU A 247 1.10 36.42 -5.01
N PRO A 248 2.12 36.42 -5.90
CA PRO A 248 2.54 35.25 -6.69
C PRO A 248 2.79 33.99 -5.85
N ARG A 249 3.12 34.18 -4.58
CA ARG A 249 3.35 33.16 -3.56
C ARG A 249 2.09 32.34 -3.23
N HIS A 250 0.91 32.94 -3.27
CA HIS A 250 -0.36 32.24 -3.03
C HIS A 250 -0.80 31.43 -4.24
N GLN A 251 -0.45 31.88 -5.46
CA GLN A 251 -0.66 31.07 -6.67
C GLN A 251 0.23 29.84 -6.63
N LEU A 252 1.49 29.99 -6.18
CA LEU A 252 2.42 28.89 -5.98
C LEU A 252 1.92 27.89 -4.91
N LEU A 253 1.46 28.38 -3.75
CA LEU A 253 1.00 27.53 -2.65
C LEU A 253 -0.33 26.82 -2.98
N ASN A 254 -1.25 27.49 -3.67
CA ASN A 254 -2.47 26.83 -4.19
C ASN A 254 -2.13 25.79 -5.26
N ALA A 255 -1.10 26.04 -6.09
CA ALA A 255 -0.64 25.06 -7.08
C ALA A 255 -0.04 23.82 -6.39
N VAL A 256 0.79 24.00 -5.35
CA VAL A 256 1.34 22.89 -4.54
C VAL A 256 0.23 22.00 -4.00
N ILE A 257 -0.83 22.61 -3.48
CA ILE A 257 -1.92 21.88 -2.81
C ILE A 257 -2.86 21.25 -3.83
N ALA A 258 -3.15 21.92 -4.94
CA ALA A 258 -3.89 21.33 -6.05
C ALA A 258 -3.18 20.08 -6.61
N LEU A 259 -1.85 20.13 -6.73
CA LEU A 259 -1.04 18.99 -7.18
C LEU A 259 -1.05 17.83 -6.17
N LYS A 260 -1.05 18.12 -4.87
CA LYS A 260 -1.06 17.10 -3.82
C LYS A 260 -2.44 16.45 -3.63
N VAL A 261 -3.53 17.17 -3.89
CA VAL A 261 -4.90 16.66 -3.77
C VAL A 261 -5.31 15.79 -4.97
N THR A 262 -4.63 15.86 -6.11
CA THR A 262 -4.89 14.99 -7.28
C THR A 262 -4.35 13.55 -7.16
N GLU A 263 -3.86 13.13 -5.99
CA GLU A 263 -3.64 11.72 -5.66
C GLU A 263 -4.99 11.07 -5.32
N ASP A 264 -5.83 10.81 -6.32
CA ASP A 264 -6.97 9.89 -6.19
C ASP A 264 -6.67 8.58 -6.93
N ASP A 265 -6.89 7.50 -6.18
CA ASP A 265 -6.56 6.12 -6.49
C ASP A 265 -7.60 5.55 -7.47
N LYS A 266 -7.36 5.70 -8.77
CA LYS A 266 -8.17 5.05 -9.81
C LYS A 266 -7.56 3.74 -10.27
N ASP A 267 -8.08 2.69 -9.63
CA ASP A 267 -8.33 1.33 -10.10
C ASP A 267 -7.15 0.55 -10.72
N SER A 268 -7.17 -0.74 -10.40
CA SER A 268 -6.12 -1.78 -10.46
C SER A 268 -5.32 -1.99 -11.77
N GLN A 269 -5.50 -1.17 -12.81
CA GLN A 269 -4.67 -1.14 -14.03
C GLN A 269 -3.82 0.13 -14.19
N GLY A 270 -4.06 1.18 -13.39
CA GLY A 270 -3.36 2.48 -13.46
C GLY A 270 -2.18 2.65 -12.48
N ILE A 271 -1.84 1.62 -11.71
CA ILE A 271 -0.94 1.68 -10.54
C ILE A 271 0.41 2.38 -10.82
N LEU A 272 1.01 2.17 -11.99
CA LEU A 272 2.28 2.82 -12.36
C LEU A 272 2.13 4.31 -12.69
N ILE A 273 1.03 4.69 -13.36
CA ILE A 273 0.77 6.08 -13.76
C ILE A 273 0.33 6.88 -12.54
N ALA A 274 -0.57 6.34 -11.72
CA ALA A 274 -0.98 6.96 -10.46
C ALA A 274 0.23 7.15 -9.52
N ARG A 275 1.09 6.13 -9.39
CA ARG A 275 2.35 6.24 -8.64
C ARG A 275 3.30 7.28 -9.23
N LEU A 276 3.49 7.31 -10.56
CA LEU A 276 4.35 8.30 -11.20
C LEU A 276 3.83 9.73 -10.94
N VAL A 277 2.52 9.96 -11.11
CA VAL A 277 1.88 11.26 -10.93
C VAL A 277 1.94 11.70 -9.47
N GLY A 278 1.60 10.82 -8.52
CA GLY A 278 1.66 11.11 -7.09
C GLY A 278 3.07 11.45 -6.62
N GLU A 279 4.05 10.67 -7.06
CA GLU A 279 5.44 10.88 -6.66
C GLU A 279 6.07 12.12 -7.32
N THR A 280 5.66 12.44 -8.55
CA THR A 280 5.99 13.69 -9.24
C THR A 280 5.38 14.89 -8.51
N ALA A 281 4.12 14.80 -8.09
CA ALA A 281 3.43 15.85 -7.34
C ALA A 281 4.06 16.05 -5.95
N ARG A 282 4.44 14.97 -5.27
CA ARG A 282 5.18 15.02 -4.00
C ARG A 282 6.52 15.73 -4.15
N LEU A 283 7.30 15.36 -5.17
CA LEU A 283 8.60 15.98 -5.45
C LEU A 283 8.45 17.47 -5.77
N LEU A 284 7.47 17.81 -6.61
CA LEU A 284 7.15 19.19 -6.96
C LEU A 284 6.74 20.01 -5.73
N SER A 285 5.91 19.44 -4.85
CA SER A 285 5.51 20.04 -3.58
C SER A 285 6.72 20.35 -2.68
N ILE A 286 7.64 19.40 -2.54
CA ILE A 286 8.87 19.58 -1.74
C ILE A 286 9.74 20.69 -2.34
N CYS A 287 9.98 20.67 -3.65
CA CYS A 287 10.78 21.69 -4.33
C CYS A 287 10.16 23.10 -4.17
N LEU A 288 8.84 23.21 -4.27
CA LEU A 288 8.13 24.47 -4.08
C LEU A 288 8.13 24.94 -2.62
N LEU A 289 8.09 24.02 -1.64
CA LEU A 289 8.27 24.33 -0.23
C LEU A 289 9.70 24.83 0.06
N CYS A 290 10.72 24.20 -0.52
CA CYS A 290 12.10 24.67 -0.41
C CYS A 290 12.26 26.08 -0.99
N LEU A 291 11.64 26.36 -2.13
CA LEU A 291 11.60 27.72 -2.70
C LEU A 291 10.97 28.71 -1.72
N LEU A 292 9.84 28.35 -1.14
CA LEU A 292 9.13 29.18 -0.17
C LEU A 292 10.00 29.49 1.06
N LEU A 293 10.69 28.49 1.62
CA LEU A 293 11.57 28.63 2.78
C LEU A 293 12.78 29.52 2.48
N VAL A 294 13.36 29.38 1.28
CA VAL A 294 14.48 30.21 0.82
C VAL A 294 14.03 31.66 0.60
N LEU A 295 12.85 31.87 0.04
CA LEU A 295 12.28 33.22 -0.11
C LEU A 295 11.89 33.85 1.24
N LEU A 296 11.51 33.05 2.23
CA LEU A 296 11.24 33.50 3.59
C LEU A 296 12.51 33.88 4.35
N SER A 297 13.58 33.08 4.23
CA SER A 297 14.86 33.36 4.88
C SER A 297 15.54 34.62 4.36
N CYS A 298 15.26 35.00 3.11
CA CYS A 298 15.74 36.24 2.51
C CYS A 298 14.94 37.50 2.88
N GLY A 299 13.90 37.40 3.71
CA GLY A 299 13.14 38.54 4.25
C GLY A 299 11.70 38.65 3.74
N TRP A 300 10.81 39.19 4.60
CA TRP A 300 9.36 39.19 4.40
C TRP A 300 8.83 40.39 3.57
N SER A 301 9.67 41.41 3.33
CA SER A 301 9.28 42.63 2.61
C SER A 301 9.57 42.49 1.12
N PHE A 302 8.56 42.14 0.31
CA PHE A 302 8.62 42.31 -1.14
C PHE A 302 7.91 43.61 -1.49
N SER A 303 8.64 44.72 -1.37
CA SER A 303 8.09 46.05 -1.63
C SER A 303 9.08 46.91 -2.41
N THR A 304 9.48 46.49 -3.62
CA THR A 304 9.78 47.36 -4.79
C THR A 304 10.39 46.56 -5.94
N ASP A 305 10.14 46.99 -7.17
CA ASP A 305 10.56 46.36 -8.44
C ASP A 305 12.10 46.20 -8.61
N SER A 306 12.90 46.81 -7.73
CA SER A 306 14.37 46.72 -7.74
C SER A 306 14.95 45.45 -7.09
N GLU A 307 14.17 44.66 -6.35
CA GLU A 307 14.69 43.53 -5.56
C GLU A 307 14.68 42.18 -6.31
N LEU A 308 14.01 42.08 -7.48
CA LEU A 308 13.98 40.84 -8.27
C LEU A 308 15.37 40.41 -8.76
N SER A 309 16.26 41.37 -9.02
CA SER A 309 17.65 41.11 -9.43
C SER A 309 18.49 40.47 -8.31
N THR A 310 18.20 40.81 -7.05
CA THR A 310 18.93 40.28 -5.87
C THR A 310 18.57 38.82 -5.60
N TYR A 311 17.37 38.37 -5.94
CA TYR A 311 16.90 36.99 -5.72
C TYR A 311 17.13 36.06 -6.93
N PHE A 312 17.53 36.60 -8.08
CA PHE A 312 17.83 35.83 -9.28
C PHE A 312 18.86 34.69 -9.08
N PRO A 313 20.00 34.89 -8.40
CA PRO A 313 20.95 33.78 -8.15
C PRO A 313 20.33 32.69 -7.26
N THR A 314 19.49 33.07 -6.31
CA THR A 314 18.77 32.16 -5.42
C THR A 314 17.73 31.33 -6.18
N LEU A 315 17.02 31.95 -7.13
CA LEU A 315 16.09 31.27 -8.03
C LEU A 315 16.81 30.31 -8.99
N ILE A 316 17.99 30.68 -9.50
CA ILE A 316 18.83 29.80 -10.32
C ILE A 316 19.27 28.58 -9.51
N LEU A 317 19.77 28.79 -8.29
CA LEU A 317 20.20 27.69 -7.41
C LEU A 317 19.04 26.74 -7.10
N TRP A 318 17.86 27.28 -6.81
CA TRP A 318 16.64 26.49 -6.62
C TRP A 318 16.25 25.71 -7.89
N ALA A 319 16.30 26.34 -9.06
CA ALA A 319 15.96 25.70 -10.32
C ALA A 319 16.92 24.53 -10.63
N LEU A 320 18.23 24.73 -10.41
CA LEU A 320 19.24 23.69 -10.54
C LEU A 320 18.99 22.52 -9.56
N LEU A 321 18.69 22.83 -8.29
CA LEU A 321 18.40 21.83 -7.28
C LEU A 321 17.13 21.03 -7.61
N THR A 322 16.09 21.71 -8.10
CA THR A 322 14.84 21.10 -8.55
C THR A 322 15.08 20.18 -9.74
N VAL A 323 15.80 20.66 -10.77
CA VAL A 323 16.18 19.84 -11.93
C VAL A 323 16.97 18.62 -11.48
N ALA A 324 17.94 18.76 -10.58
CA ALA A 324 18.70 17.63 -10.06
C ALA A 324 17.81 16.60 -9.33
N HIS A 325 16.85 17.05 -8.51
CA HIS A 325 15.88 16.17 -7.86
C HIS A 325 15.00 15.42 -8.85
N PHE A 326 14.50 16.10 -9.88
CA PHE A 326 13.71 15.46 -10.94
C PHE A 326 14.55 14.47 -11.74
N VAL A 327 15.80 14.79 -12.08
CA VAL A 327 16.70 13.87 -12.77
C VAL A 327 16.97 12.63 -11.91
N LEU A 328 17.25 12.78 -10.61
CA LEU A 328 17.43 11.66 -9.70
C LEU A 328 16.16 10.81 -9.56
N PHE A 329 14.99 11.45 -9.47
CA PHE A 329 13.71 10.76 -9.45
C PHE A 329 13.49 9.95 -10.72
N PHE A 330 13.68 10.55 -11.91
CA PHE A 330 13.54 9.85 -13.17
C PHE A 330 14.58 8.74 -13.34
N MET A 331 15.82 8.94 -12.91
CA MET A 331 16.84 7.88 -12.92
C MET A 331 16.44 6.70 -12.04
N ASN A 332 16.00 6.95 -10.81
CA ASN A 332 15.56 5.91 -9.88
C ASN A 332 14.28 5.22 -10.37
N PHE A 333 13.31 5.99 -10.88
CA PHE A 333 12.08 5.47 -11.46
C PHE A 333 12.35 4.63 -12.71
N VAL A 334 13.25 5.08 -13.60
CA VAL A 334 13.68 4.32 -14.78
C VAL A 334 14.47 3.09 -14.38
N SER A 335 15.33 3.14 -13.35
CA SER A 335 15.99 1.93 -12.83
C SER A 335 14.98 0.93 -12.26
N TYR A 336 13.97 1.39 -11.54
CA TYR A 336 12.88 0.57 -11.03
C TYR A 336 12.03 -0.02 -12.19
N LEU A 337 11.75 0.78 -13.22
CA LEU A 337 11.03 0.36 -14.41
C LEU A 337 11.88 -0.55 -15.31
N ALA A 338 13.20 -0.40 -15.34
CA ALA A 338 14.12 -1.26 -16.08
C ALA A 338 14.21 -2.64 -15.43
N SER A 339 14.25 -2.72 -14.10
CA SER A 339 14.03 -3.98 -13.38
C SER A 339 12.65 -4.58 -13.68
N PHE A 340 11.61 -3.76 -13.84
CA PHE A 340 10.27 -4.22 -14.20
C PHE A 340 10.14 -4.63 -15.70
N ASN A 341 10.88 -3.98 -16.60
CA ASN A 341 10.88 -4.27 -18.04
C ASN A 341 11.79 -5.44 -18.39
N GLU A 342 12.88 -5.71 -17.66
CA GLU A 342 13.58 -7.00 -17.77
C GLU A 342 12.65 -8.17 -17.40
N ILE A 343 11.78 -7.96 -16.40
CA ILE A 343 10.72 -8.92 -16.05
C ILE A 343 9.71 -9.05 -17.21
N LEU A 344 9.25 -7.94 -17.81
CA LEU A 344 8.26 -7.97 -18.91
C LEU A 344 8.83 -8.48 -20.26
N PHE A 345 10.07 -8.14 -20.61
CA PHE A 345 10.72 -8.57 -21.86
C PHE A 345 11.12 -10.05 -21.82
N ASN A 346 11.44 -10.59 -20.64
CA ASN A 346 11.60 -12.05 -20.46
C ASN A 346 10.27 -12.82 -20.49
N ILE A 347 9.14 -12.15 -20.21
CA ILE A 347 7.78 -12.73 -20.32
C ILE A 347 7.31 -12.73 -21.78
N LEU A 348 7.54 -11.65 -22.55
CA LEU A 348 7.09 -11.53 -23.95
C LEU A 348 8.09 -12.09 -24.98
N GLY A 349 9.37 -12.21 -24.63
CA GLY A 349 10.40 -12.79 -25.51
C GLY A 349 10.29 -14.32 -25.69
N LYS A 350 9.48 -15.01 -24.87
CA LYS A 350 9.27 -16.46 -24.95
C LYS A 350 8.02 -16.90 -25.70
N THR A 351 7.16 -16.00 -26.16
CA THR A 351 5.96 -16.36 -26.94
C THR A 351 6.17 -16.42 -28.45
N HIS A 352 7.43 -16.41 -28.94
CA HIS A 352 7.69 -16.47 -30.39
C HIS A 352 8.79 -17.44 -30.86
N LEU A 353 9.30 -18.31 -29.99
CA LEU A 353 10.17 -19.43 -30.34
C LEU A 353 9.88 -20.61 -29.40
N GLU A 354 8.75 -21.28 -29.66
CA GLU A 354 8.56 -22.74 -29.64
C GLU A 354 7.15 -23.08 -30.15
#